data_AF-A0A2A9P9M1-F1
#
_entry.id   AF-A0A2A9P9M1-F1
#
_cell.length_a   1.000
_cell.length_b   1.000
_cell.length_c   1.000
_cell.angle_alpha   90.00
_cell.angle_beta   90.00
_cell.angle_gamma   90.00
#
_symmetry.space_group_name_H-M   'P 1'
#
loop_
_entity.id
_entity.type
_entity.pdbx_description
1 polymer ?
#
loop_
_entity_poly.entity_id
_entity_poly.type
_entity_poly.pdbx_seq_one_letter_code
_entity_poly.pdbx_strand_id
1 'polypeptide(L)'
;MGDPMRLVYLLKQYPYHVSTLLQGNDGLNRQFWLAGYLYIKSLVRKGTFRTALEWARFLYSMDPDDPYAMRHLIHGLAVRAHESRWLVDFLDHVDERSDMQDVVYLRQTLVPALLQMGDVEGARNHLKQGVEQLPWLYCSLFQELNLDAPPSIWGISPDSDTKTLWTKLYILQTKDLWKNAQATCLLQEVTKDMGRVDLSAPPNQDPPVDRAVTRLCMLEGQGPLLALAPKALAESQPNYEFDPLPPPEAENIFTSRGTQLPWRDRRQQEEEQDAELLAQMNNLMARQAEFGAAPDDDDDDDDDEIMALRLADDEELQRDLEAHRRRADQPGMLAALMQVLGLGRDGDAASSATGTEEDETGSPPGAWPADEDGAGERSS
;
A
#
# COMPACT_ATOMS: atom_id res chain seq x y z
N MET A 1 -26.75 -14.31 -21.61
CA MET A 1 -25.30 -14.04 -21.46
C MET A 1 -24.85 -13.29 -22.70
N GLY A 2 -24.43 -12.03 -22.56
CA GLY A 2 -23.96 -11.23 -23.69
C GLY A 2 -22.53 -11.62 -24.01
N ASP A 3 -22.32 -12.12 -25.22
CA ASP A 3 -20.99 -12.42 -25.77
C ASP A 3 -20.06 -11.18 -25.61
N PRO A 4 -18.92 -11.28 -24.91
CA PRO A 4 -17.98 -10.16 -24.77
C PRO A 4 -17.45 -9.68 -26.13
N MET A 5 -17.43 -10.55 -27.14
CA MET A 5 -17.10 -10.15 -28.52
C MET A 5 -18.19 -9.27 -29.15
N ARG A 6 -19.41 -9.27 -28.62
CA ARG A 6 -20.49 -8.37 -29.05
C ARG A 6 -20.25 -6.94 -28.59
N LEU A 7 -19.63 -6.73 -27.43
CA LEU A 7 -19.19 -5.41 -26.99
C LEU A 7 -18.06 -4.91 -27.88
N VAL A 8 -17.07 -5.76 -28.17
CA VAL A 8 -15.97 -5.45 -29.12
C VAL A 8 -16.52 -5.14 -30.53
N TYR A 9 -17.51 -5.89 -30.99
CA TYR A 9 -18.18 -5.67 -32.28
C TYR A 9 -18.95 -4.35 -32.30
N LEU A 10 -19.69 -4.03 -31.24
CA LEU A 10 -20.42 -2.75 -31.10
C LEU A 10 -19.45 -1.56 -31.02
N LEU A 11 -18.31 -1.72 -30.35
CA LEU A 11 -17.25 -0.71 -30.26
C LEU A 11 -16.54 -0.49 -31.61
N LYS A 12 -16.44 -1.52 -32.47
CA LYS A 12 -15.99 -1.37 -33.86
C LYS A 12 -17.02 -0.67 -34.76
N GLN A 13 -18.31 -0.85 -34.49
CA GLN A 13 -19.40 -0.37 -35.34
C GLN A 13 -19.82 1.08 -35.03
N TYR A 14 -19.58 1.57 -33.81
CA TYR A 14 -19.82 2.95 -33.39
C TYR A 14 -18.53 3.61 -32.85
N PRO A 15 -17.63 4.08 -33.72
CA PRO A 15 -16.31 4.55 -33.36
C PRO A 15 -16.37 6.00 -32.83
N TYR A 16 -16.95 6.21 -31.66
CA TYR A 16 -16.69 7.44 -30.90
C TYR A 16 -15.33 7.30 -30.24
N HIS A 17 -14.26 7.72 -30.93
CA HIS A 17 -12.88 7.88 -30.39
C HIS A 17 -12.51 6.92 -29.24
N VAL A 18 -12.77 5.62 -29.43
CA VAL A 18 -12.51 4.61 -28.40
C VAL A 18 -11.00 4.44 -28.22
N SER A 19 -10.21 4.65 -29.28
CA SER A 19 -8.74 4.73 -29.21
C SER A 19 -8.23 5.82 -28.27
N THR A 20 -8.97 6.93 -28.11
CA THR A 20 -8.61 8.01 -27.16
C THR A 20 -9.06 7.71 -25.72
N LEU A 21 -9.95 6.72 -25.53
CA LEU A 21 -10.42 6.26 -24.23
C LEU A 21 -9.69 4.97 -23.75
N LEU A 22 -9.10 4.18 -24.64
CA LEU A 22 -8.55 2.86 -24.31
C LEU A 22 -7.03 2.82 -24.09
N GLN A 23 -6.31 3.92 -24.27
CA GLN A 23 -4.90 3.94 -23.91
C GLN A 23 -4.79 4.20 -22.40
N GLY A 24 -4.70 3.15 -21.60
CA GLY A 24 -4.61 3.25 -20.13
C GLY A 24 -3.30 3.90 -19.63
N ASN A 25 -2.29 3.97 -20.49
CA ASN A 25 -1.07 4.74 -20.28
C ASN A 25 -1.23 6.25 -20.56
N ASP A 26 -2.23 6.62 -21.36
CA ASP A 26 -2.52 8.00 -21.71
C ASP A 26 -3.48 8.58 -20.67
N GLY A 27 -3.06 9.62 -19.94
CA GLY A 27 -3.73 10.19 -18.75
C GLY A 27 -5.23 10.59 -18.87
N LEU A 28 -5.89 10.37 -20.00
CA LEU A 28 -7.29 10.67 -20.29
C LEU A 28 -8.30 9.93 -19.38
N ASN A 29 -8.01 8.72 -18.89
CA ASN A 29 -9.00 7.87 -18.20
C ASN A 29 -8.64 7.39 -16.79
N ARG A 30 -7.63 7.97 -16.12
CA ARG A 30 -7.21 7.60 -14.76
C ARG A 30 -8.32 7.64 -13.70
N GLN A 31 -9.22 8.62 -13.78
CA GLN A 31 -10.39 8.70 -12.89
C GLN A 31 -11.37 7.55 -13.13
N PHE A 32 -11.51 7.09 -14.37
CA PHE A 32 -12.33 5.93 -14.70
C PHE A 32 -11.74 4.65 -14.09
N TRP A 33 -10.43 4.45 -14.19
CA TRP A 33 -9.75 3.32 -13.55
C TRP A 33 -9.90 3.32 -12.04
N LEU A 34 -9.68 4.48 -11.39
CA LEU A 34 -9.89 4.63 -9.96
C LEU A 34 -11.34 4.34 -9.56
N ALA A 35 -12.31 4.91 -10.28
CA ALA A 35 -13.72 4.66 -10.04
C ALA A 35 -14.08 3.17 -10.22
N GLY A 36 -13.55 2.53 -11.26
CA GLY A 36 -13.71 1.10 -11.51
C GLY A 36 -13.14 0.24 -10.38
N TYR A 37 -11.91 0.52 -9.93
CA TYR A 37 -11.30 -0.14 -8.78
C TYR A 37 -12.15 0.04 -7.51
N LEU A 38 -12.54 1.27 -7.17
CA LEU A 38 -13.36 1.55 -5.99
C LEU A 38 -14.72 0.85 -6.06
N TYR A 39 -15.29 0.75 -7.26
CA TYR A 39 -16.52 0.02 -7.50
C TYR A 39 -16.34 -1.49 -7.28
N ILE A 40 -15.25 -2.09 -7.78
CA ILE A 40 -14.89 -3.48 -7.50
C ILE A 40 -14.79 -3.70 -5.98
N LYS A 41 -14.10 -2.83 -5.24
CA LYS A 41 -14.02 -2.93 -3.76
C LYS A 41 -15.39 -2.84 -3.10
N SER A 42 -16.27 -1.97 -3.58
CA SER A 42 -17.66 -1.89 -3.10
C SER A 42 -18.45 -3.18 -3.35
N LEU A 43 -18.31 -3.77 -4.54
CA LEU A 43 -18.94 -5.04 -4.90
C LEU A 43 -18.42 -6.21 -4.06
N VAL A 44 -17.11 -6.25 -3.77
CA VAL A 44 -16.47 -7.25 -2.90
C VAL A 44 -17.03 -7.17 -1.48
N ARG A 45 -17.15 -5.97 -0.90
CA ARG A 45 -17.74 -5.78 0.44
C ARG A 45 -19.18 -6.26 0.52
N LYS A 46 -19.93 -6.18 -0.58
CA LYS A 46 -21.31 -6.65 -0.71
C LYS A 46 -21.43 -8.14 -1.05
N GLY A 47 -20.30 -8.87 -1.17
CA GLY A 47 -20.31 -10.29 -1.55
C GLY A 47 -20.69 -10.57 -3.01
N THR A 48 -20.74 -9.53 -3.86
CA THR A 48 -21.13 -9.65 -5.28
C THR A 48 -19.94 -10.01 -6.16
N PHE A 49 -19.31 -11.15 -5.87
CA PHE A 49 -18.03 -11.55 -6.49
C PHE A 49 -18.10 -11.75 -8.00
N ARG A 50 -19.22 -12.26 -8.52
CA ARG A 50 -19.38 -12.43 -9.97
C ARG A 50 -19.32 -11.10 -10.70
N THR A 51 -20.09 -10.11 -10.25
CA THR A 51 -20.07 -8.77 -10.84
C THR A 51 -18.70 -8.11 -10.66
N ALA A 52 -18.09 -8.25 -9.48
CA ALA A 52 -16.74 -7.73 -9.24
C ALA A 52 -15.71 -8.31 -10.22
N LEU A 53 -15.78 -9.62 -10.50
CA LEU A 53 -14.92 -10.29 -11.47
C LEU A 53 -15.12 -9.75 -12.88
N GLU A 54 -16.38 -9.57 -13.34
CA GLU A 54 -16.62 -9.02 -14.68
C GLU A 54 -16.07 -7.60 -14.82
N TRP A 55 -16.14 -6.77 -13.76
CA TRP A 55 -15.51 -5.46 -13.75
C TRP A 55 -13.99 -5.54 -13.78
N ALA A 56 -13.38 -6.44 -13.00
CA ALA A 56 -11.93 -6.62 -13.01
C ALA A 56 -11.42 -7.11 -14.38
N ARG A 57 -12.12 -8.08 -14.99
CA ARG A 57 -11.86 -8.57 -16.36
C ARG A 57 -12.00 -7.46 -17.38
N PHE A 58 -13.06 -6.66 -17.26
CA PHE A 58 -13.30 -5.53 -18.15
C PHE A 58 -12.15 -4.53 -18.08
N LEU A 59 -11.76 -4.09 -16.87
CA LEU A 59 -10.63 -3.18 -16.68
C LEU A 59 -9.34 -3.76 -17.25
N TYR A 60 -9.00 -5.01 -16.92
CA TYR A 60 -7.81 -5.69 -17.47
C TYR A 60 -7.85 -5.79 -19.01
N SER A 61 -9.02 -6.01 -19.61
CA SER A 61 -9.16 -6.09 -21.07
C SER A 61 -9.03 -4.74 -21.79
N MET A 62 -9.18 -3.62 -21.08
CA MET A 62 -8.99 -2.30 -21.67
C MET A 62 -7.51 -1.98 -21.86
N ASP A 63 -6.66 -2.40 -20.92
CA ASP A 63 -5.22 -2.21 -20.99
C ASP A 63 -4.49 -3.45 -20.43
N PRO A 64 -3.95 -4.31 -21.31
CA PRO A 64 -3.19 -5.49 -20.92
C PRO A 64 -1.89 -5.21 -20.16
N ASP A 65 -1.39 -3.98 -20.14
CA ASP A 65 -0.25 -3.57 -19.28
C ASP A 65 -0.68 -3.45 -17.81
N ASP A 66 -1.98 -3.57 -17.54
CA ASP A 66 -2.59 -3.70 -16.22
C ASP A 66 -2.16 -2.60 -15.24
N PRO A 67 -2.44 -1.32 -15.55
CA PRO A 67 -1.93 -0.18 -14.78
C PRO A 67 -2.40 -0.18 -13.33
N TYR A 68 -3.51 -0.83 -12.99
CA TYR A 68 -4.00 -0.93 -11.61
C TYR A 68 -3.73 -2.30 -10.97
N ALA A 69 -2.91 -3.14 -11.60
CA ALA A 69 -2.57 -4.46 -11.11
C ALA A 69 -3.83 -5.33 -10.83
N MET A 70 -4.86 -5.18 -11.68
CA MET A 70 -6.13 -5.92 -11.64
C MET A 70 -5.91 -7.43 -11.65
N ARG A 71 -4.82 -7.94 -12.25
CA ARG A 71 -4.49 -9.38 -12.21
C ARG A 71 -4.47 -9.94 -10.79
N HIS A 72 -4.01 -9.15 -9.81
CA HIS A 72 -3.99 -9.52 -8.39
C HIS A 72 -5.39 -9.55 -7.75
N LEU A 73 -6.38 -8.83 -8.30
CA LEU A 73 -7.77 -8.99 -7.86
C LEU A 73 -8.45 -10.16 -8.56
N ILE A 74 -8.17 -10.36 -9.84
CA ILE A 74 -8.83 -11.32 -10.72
C ILE A 74 -8.72 -12.75 -10.19
N HIS A 75 -7.53 -13.21 -9.79
CA HIS A 75 -7.35 -14.61 -9.39
C HIS A 75 -8.20 -14.99 -8.19
N GLY A 76 -8.21 -14.16 -7.14
CA GLY A 76 -9.03 -14.40 -5.95
C GLY A 76 -10.53 -14.29 -6.26
N LEU A 77 -10.92 -13.29 -7.06
CA LEU A 77 -12.31 -13.09 -7.48
C LEU A 77 -12.85 -14.25 -8.32
N ALA A 78 -12.03 -14.83 -9.20
CA ALA A 78 -12.44 -15.93 -10.07
C ALA A 78 -12.85 -17.17 -9.26
N VAL A 79 -12.09 -17.53 -8.23
CA VAL A 79 -12.46 -18.65 -7.33
C VAL A 79 -13.72 -18.31 -6.54
N ARG A 80 -13.82 -17.09 -5.98
CA ARG A 80 -15.04 -16.65 -5.24
C ARG A 80 -16.29 -16.61 -6.12
N ALA A 81 -16.14 -16.38 -7.42
CA ALA A 81 -17.22 -16.35 -8.40
C ALA A 81 -17.53 -17.72 -9.04
N HIS A 82 -16.88 -18.79 -8.58
CA HIS A 82 -16.98 -20.15 -9.15
C HIS A 82 -16.57 -20.25 -10.64
N GLU A 83 -15.61 -19.42 -11.05
CA GLU A 83 -15.06 -19.35 -12.41
C GLU A 83 -13.66 -19.96 -12.50
N SER A 84 -13.45 -21.08 -11.78
CA SER A 84 -12.13 -21.73 -11.65
C SER A 84 -11.55 -22.22 -12.97
N ARG A 85 -12.37 -22.73 -13.89
CA ARG A 85 -11.89 -23.16 -15.20
C ARG A 85 -11.30 -22.00 -16.00
N TRP A 86 -12.02 -20.87 -16.03
CA TRP A 86 -11.54 -19.66 -16.68
C TRP A 86 -10.26 -19.13 -16.03
N LEU A 87 -10.12 -19.26 -14.71
CA LEU A 87 -8.89 -18.84 -14.02
C LEU A 87 -7.66 -19.62 -14.50
N VAL A 88 -7.79 -20.93 -14.73
CA VAL A 88 -6.70 -21.74 -15.28
C VAL A 88 -6.28 -21.18 -16.63
N ASP A 89 -7.24 -21.02 -17.55
CA ASP A 89 -6.98 -20.49 -18.89
C ASP A 89 -6.35 -19.08 -18.85
N PHE A 90 -6.81 -18.23 -17.92
CA PHE A 90 -6.27 -16.89 -17.71
C PHE A 90 -4.81 -16.90 -17.23
N LEU A 91 -4.48 -17.73 -16.23
CA LEU A 91 -3.13 -17.77 -15.68
C LEU A 91 -2.12 -18.40 -16.64
N ASP A 92 -2.55 -19.38 -17.44
CA ASP A 92 -1.70 -19.93 -18.50
C ASP A 92 -1.40 -18.87 -19.58
N HIS A 93 -2.37 -18.01 -19.92
CA HIS A 93 -2.11 -16.88 -20.83
C HIS A 93 -1.19 -15.82 -20.22
N VAL A 94 -1.29 -15.54 -18.92
CA VAL A 94 -0.40 -14.59 -18.23
C VAL A 94 1.03 -15.15 -18.16
N ASP A 95 1.20 -16.45 -17.92
CA ASP A 95 2.51 -17.12 -17.91
C ASP A 95 3.26 -17.05 -19.25
N GLU A 96 2.53 -17.05 -20.37
CA GLU A 96 3.12 -16.88 -21.70
C GLU A 96 3.77 -15.50 -21.87
N ARG A 97 3.45 -14.53 -21.01
CA ARG A 97 4.04 -13.19 -21.02
C ARG A 97 5.30 -13.13 -20.16
N SER A 98 6.40 -12.66 -20.75
CA SER A 98 7.68 -12.53 -20.05
C SER A 98 7.77 -11.34 -19.08
N ASP A 99 6.83 -10.39 -19.15
CA ASP A 99 6.83 -9.16 -18.35
C ASP A 99 6.10 -9.29 -17.01
N MET A 100 5.21 -10.27 -16.85
CA MET A 100 4.42 -10.49 -15.61
C MET A 100 5.04 -11.57 -14.71
N GLN A 101 6.28 -11.35 -14.26
CA GLN A 101 7.03 -12.34 -13.46
C GLN A 101 6.37 -12.68 -12.12
N ASP A 102 5.53 -11.78 -11.60
CA ASP A 102 4.77 -11.96 -10.36
C ASP A 102 3.65 -13.02 -10.46
N VAL A 103 3.36 -13.51 -11.67
CA VAL A 103 2.41 -14.60 -11.93
C VAL A 103 2.69 -15.85 -11.10
N VAL A 104 3.96 -16.07 -10.73
CA VAL A 104 4.38 -17.17 -9.84
C VAL A 104 3.61 -17.18 -8.51
N TYR A 105 3.26 -16.01 -7.97
CA TYR A 105 2.43 -15.90 -6.77
C TYR A 105 0.95 -16.12 -7.09
N LEU A 106 0.47 -15.61 -8.24
CA LEU A 106 -0.92 -15.75 -8.66
C LEU A 106 -1.30 -17.22 -8.89
N ARG A 107 -0.40 -18.00 -9.49
CA ARG A 107 -0.55 -19.45 -9.75
C ARG A 107 -0.82 -20.27 -8.51
N GLN A 108 -0.45 -19.80 -7.33
CA GLN A 108 -0.75 -20.52 -6.09
C GLN A 108 -2.26 -20.59 -5.82
N THR A 109 -3.05 -19.71 -6.44
CA THR A 109 -4.53 -19.73 -6.43
C THR A 109 -5.12 -20.89 -7.25
N LEU A 110 -4.32 -21.55 -8.11
CA LEU A 110 -4.77 -22.74 -8.84
C LEU A 110 -5.14 -23.88 -7.90
N VAL A 111 -4.50 -24.00 -6.73
CA VAL A 111 -4.81 -25.06 -5.76
C VAL A 111 -6.28 -25.01 -5.32
N PRO A 112 -6.79 -23.90 -4.72
CA PRO A 112 -8.21 -23.81 -4.38
C PRO A 112 -9.13 -23.85 -5.62
N ALA A 113 -8.69 -23.38 -6.79
CA ALA A 113 -9.47 -23.44 -8.01
C ALA A 113 -9.69 -24.89 -8.51
N LEU A 114 -8.62 -25.69 -8.54
CA LEU A 114 -8.66 -27.11 -8.92
C LEU A 114 -9.49 -27.92 -7.92
N LEU A 115 -9.38 -27.63 -6.62
CA LEU A 115 -10.22 -28.23 -5.60
C LEU A 115 -11.70 -27.94 -5.81
N GLN A 116 -12.05 -26.70 -6.19
CA GLN A 116 -13.43 -26.32 -6.53
C GLN A 116 -13.96 -27.07 -7.77
N MET A 117 -13.09 -27.45 -8.70
CA MET A 117 -13.44 -28.27 -9.87
C MET A 117 -13.44 -29.79 -9.59
N GLY A 118 -13.05 -30.21 -8.39
CA GLY A 118 -12.95 -31.63 -8.01
C GLY A 118 -11.65 -32.32 -8.46
N ASP A 119 -10.69 -31.57 -9.03
CA ASP A 119 -9.39 -32.10 -9.44
C ASP A 119 -8.39 -32.08 -8.26
N VAL A 120 -8.50 -33.07 -7.40
CA VAL A 120 -7.66 -33.20 -6.19
C VAL A 120 -6.22 -33.57 -6.53
N GLU A 121 -6.00 -34.37 -7.58
CA GLU A 121 -4.66 -34.78 -8.01
C GLU A 121 -3.90 -33.59 -8.62
N GLY A 122 -4.56 -32.84 -9.49
CA GLY A 122 -4.01 -31.59 -10.05
C GLY A 122 -3.69 -30.57 -8.96
N ALA A 123 -4.59 -30.39 -7.99
CA ALA A 123 -4.36 -29.52 -6.84
C ALA A 123 -3.15 -29.96 -6.00
N ARG A 124 -3.00 -31.27 -5.75
CA ARG A 124 -1.87 -31.85 -5.03
C ARG A 124 -0.54 -31.57 -5.74
N ASN A 125 -0.51 -31.74 -7.07
CA ASN A 125 0.70 -31.51 -7.86
C ASN A 125 1.10 -30.03 -7.87
N HIS A 126 0.14 -29.12 -8.10
CA HIS A 126 0.39 -27.68 -8.04
C HIS A 126 0.83 -27.24 -6.65
N LEU A 127 0.27 -27.82 -5.59
CA LEU A 127 0.66 -27.50 -4.22
C LEU A 127 2.11 -27.93 -3.93
N LYS A 128 2.54 -29.12 -4.37
CA LYS A 128 3.94 -29.56 -4.21
C LYS A 128 4.91 -28.60 -4.89
N GLN A 129 4.63 -28.28 -6.15
CA GLN A 129 5.43 -27.33 -6.93
C GLN A 129 5.47 -25.95 -6.27
N GLY A 130 4.32 -25.47 -5.79
CA GLY A 130 4.22 -24.20 -5.07
C GLY A 130 5.05 -24.17 -3.79
N VAL A 131 5.01 -25.24 -2.99
CA VAL A 131 5.78 -25.34 -1.74
C VAL A 131 7.29 -25.38 -2.01
N GLU A 132 7.72 -26.05 -3.08
CA GLU A 132 9.12 -26.06 -3.51
C GLU A 132 9.58 -24.69 -4.04
N GLN A 133 8.73 -24.00 -4.80
CA GLN A 133 9.07 -22.73 -5.45
C GLN A 133 8.97 -21.52 -4.51
N LEU A 134 7.96 -21.50 -3.63
CA LEU A 134 7.66 -20.39 -2.72
C LEU A 134 7.48 -20.89 -1.27
N PRO A 135 8.47 -21.57 -0.67
CA PRO A 135 8.32 -22.16 0.67
C PRO A 135 7.99 -21.12 1.76
N TRP A 136 8.50 -19.90 1.63
CA TRP A 136 8.19 -18.79 2.52
C TRP A 136 6.72 -18.37 2.49
N LEU A 137 6.11 -18.38 1.30
CA LEU A 137 4.69 -18.04 1.12
C LEU A 137 3.82 -19.06 1.87
N TYR A 138 4.12 -20.33 1.69
CA TYR A 138 3.39 -21.40 2.36
C TYR A 138 3.62 -21.39 3.87
N CYS A 139 4.84 -21.13 4.34
CA CYS A 139 5.09 -20.98 5.78
C CYS A 139 4.25 -19.82 6.38
N SER A 140 4.20 -18.66 5.70
CA SER A 140 3.33 -17.55 6.11
C SER A 140 1.84 -17.90 6.02
N LEU A 141 1.42 -18.66 5.00
CA LEU A 141 0.03 -19.10 4.86
C LEU A 141 -0.39 -20.03 6.01
N PHE A 142 0.45 -20.97 6.42
CA PHE A 142 0.21 -21.82 7.60
C PHE A 142 -0.03 -20.98 8.85
N GLN A 143 0.87 -20.02 9.11
CA GLN A 143 0.75 -19.10 10.26
C GLN A 143 -0.56 -18.31 10.21
N GLU A 144 -0.91 -17.76 9.06
CA GLU A 144 -2.13 -16.96 8.86
C GLU A 144 -3.42 -17.78 9.00
N LEU A 145 -3.36 -19.09 8.71
CA LEU A 145 -4.46 -20.04 8.90
C LEU A 145 -4.49 -20.63 10.32
N ASN A 146 -3.60 -20.21 11.23
CA ASN A 146 -3.41 -20.78 12.57
C ASN A 146 -3.12 -22.29 12.54
N LEU A 147 -2.31 -22.72 11.59
CA LEU A 147 -1.84 -24.11 11.44
C LEU A 147 -0.36 -24.20 11.78
N ASP A 148 0.06 -25.33 12.33
CA ASP A 148 1.47 -25.59 12.58
C ASP A 148 2.21 -25.85 11.27
N ALA A 149 3.23 -25.03 10.99
CA ALA A 149 4.08 -25.22 9.83
C ALA A 149 4.87 -26.55 9.96
N PRO A 150 4.86 -27.40 8.93
CA PRO A 150 5.52 -28.69 8.97
C PRO A 150 7.05 -28.53 8.90
N PRO A 151 7.82 -29.53 9.38
CA PRO A 151 9.29 -29.47 9.39
C PRO A 151 9.93 -29.20 8.00
N SER A 152 9.21 -29.50 6.92
CA SER A 152 9.64 -29.27 5.55
C SER A 152 9.86 -27.79 5.22
N ILE A 153 9.07 -26.89 5.83
CA ILE A 153 9.12 -25.44 5.60
C ILE A 153 9.24 -24.61 6.89
N TRP A 154 9.34 -25.26 8.05
CA TRP A 154 9.36 -24.60 9.34
C TRP A 154 10.51 -23.58 9.45
N GLY A 155 10.18 -22.36 9.83
CA GLY A 155 11.13 -21.25 10.00
C GLY A 155 11.60 -20.60 8.70
N ILE A 156 11.09 -21.02 7.54
CA ILE A 156 11.40 -20.36 6.27
C ILE A 156 10.54 -19.09 6.16
N SER A 157 11.20 -17.93 6.16
CA SER A 157 10.57 -16.63 5.96
C SER A 157 11.06 -15.98 4.66
N PRO A 158 10.33 -14.99 4.13
CA PRO A 158 10.85 -14.12 3.08
C PRO A 158 12.18 -13.49 3.53
N ASP A 159 13.19 -13.49 2.66
CA ASP A 159 14.54 -12.93 2.92
C ASP A 159 14.72 -11.52 2.32
N SER A 160 13.72 -11.01 1.59
CA SER A 160 13.70 -9.68 0.97
C SER A 160 12.37 -8.97 1.22
N ASP A 161 12.40 -7.63 1.21
CA ASP A 161 11.18 -6.80 1.30
C ASP A 161 10.23 -7.10 0.13
N THR A 162 10.77 -7.35 -1.07
CA THR A 162 10.01 -7.75 -2.26
C THR A 162 9.26 -9.05 -2.05
N LYS A 163 9.91 -10.12 -1.59
CA LYS A 163 9.22 -11.39 -1.28
C LYS A 163 8.19 -11.19 -0.17
N THR A 164 8.50 -10.35 0.82
CA THR A 164 7.57 -10.03 1.91
C THR A 164 6.32 -9.33 1.37
N LEU A 165 6.47 -8.38 0.45
CA LEU A 165 5.37 -7.67 -0.20
C LEU A 165 4.49 -8.64 -0.98
N TRP A 166 5.06 -9.45 -1.87
CA TRP A 166 4.29 -10.40 -2.68
C TRP A 166 3.55 -11.44 -1.83
N THR A 167 4.22 -11.92 -0.78
CA THR A 167 3.62 -12.87 0.18
C THR A 167 2.42 -12.26 0.88
N LYS A 168 2.57 -11.03 1.41
CA LYS A 168 1.48 -10.32 2.07
C LYS A 168 0.34 -9.97 1.12
N LEU A 169 0.65 -9.53 -0.11
CA LEU A 169 -0.35 -9.17 -1.12
C LEU A 169 -1.20 -10.38 -1.51
N TYR A 170 -0.56 -11.52 -1.80
CA TYR A 170 -1.27 -12.76 -2.11
C TYR A 170 -2.18 -13.19 -0.95
N ILE A 171 -1.64 -13.25 0.28
CA ILE A 171 -2.40 -13.70 1.46
C ILE A 171 -3.58 -12.76 1.72
N LEU A 172 -3.39 -11.44 1.62
CA LEU A 172 -4.46 -10.45 1.78
C LEU A 172 -5.66 -10.77 0.88
N GLN A 173 -5.41 -11.22 -0.34
CA GLN A 173 -6.43 -11.50 -1.35
C GLN A 173 -7.03 -12.90 -1.23
N THR A 174 -6.22 -13.90 -0.86
CA THR A 174 -6.63 -15.31 -0.98
C THR A 174 -6.84 -16.03 0.34
N LYS A 175 -6.46 -15.46 1.50
CA LYS A 175 -6.54 -16.14 2.81
C LYS A 175 -7.86 -16.86 3.03
N ASP A 176 -8.98 -16.20 2.76
CA ASP A 176 -10.32 -16.78 2.96
C ASP A 176 -10.63 -17.96 2.03
N LEU A 177 -10.00 -18.03 0.85
CA LEU A 177 -10.11 -19.17 -0.07
C LEU A 177 -9.48 -20.44 0.51
N TRP A 178 -8.45 -20.27 1.34
CA TRP A 178 -7.76 -21.37 2.02
C TRP A 178 -8.42 -21.76 3.35
N LYS A 179 -9.33 -20.94 3.88
CA LYS A 179 -10.09 -21.20 5.12
C LYS A 179 -11.24 -22.19 4.89
N ASN A 180 -10.94 -23.38 4.39
CA ASN A 180 -11.90 -24.49 4.30
C ASN A 180 -11.20 -25.82 4.54
N ALA A 181 -11.95 -26.82 5.00
CA ALA A 181 -11.40 -28.12 5.39
C ALA A 181 -10.69 -28.85 4.23
N GLN A 182 -11.22 -28.76 3.00
CA GLN A 182 -10.62 -29.42 1.86
C GLN A 182 -9.22 -28.86 1.54
N ALA A 183 -9.08 -27.53 1.56
CA ALA A 183 -7.80 -26.87 1.32
C ALA A 183 -6.81 -27.08 2.48
N THR A 184 -7.23 -26.95 3.74
CA THR A 184 -6.34 -27.13 4.89
C THR A 184 -5.89 -28.57 5.09
N CYS A 185 -6.78 -29.56 4.86
CA CYS A 185 -6.39 -30.97 4.88
C CYS A 185 -5.37 -31.28 3.79
N LEU A 186 -5.61 -30.85 2.55
CA LEU A 186 -4.65 -31.04 1.46
C LEU A 186 -3.30 -30.39 1.79
N LEU A 187 -3.33 -29.16 2.31
CA LEU A 187 -2.15 -28.41 2.70
C LEU A 187 -1.29 -29.20 3.70
N GLN A 188 -1.91 -29.75 4.74
CA GLN A 188 -1.24 -30.56 5.76
C GLN A 188 -0.74 -31.91 5.24
N GLU A 189 -1.54 -32.61 4.43
CA GLU A 189 -1.16 -33.92 3.88
C GLU A 189 0.06 -33.81 2.97
N VAL A 190 0.00 -32.90 1.99
CA VAL A 190 1.04 -32.77 0.98
C VAL A 190 2.37 -32.40 1.60
N THR A 191 2.36 -31.48 2.55
CA THR A 191 3.58 -30.96 3.16
C THR A 191 4.19 -31.88 4.22
N LYS A 192 3.39 -32.78 4.82
CA LYS A 192 3.88 -33.88 5.69
C LYS A 192 4.67 -34.91 4.90
N ASP A 193 4.27 -35.18 3.66
CA ASP A 193 4.91 -36.17 2.79
C ASP A 193 6.18 -35.62 2.11
N MET A 194 6.47 -34.33 2.26
CA MET A 194 7.60 -33.65 1.62
C MET A 194 8.86 -33.68 2.50
N GLY A 195 10.01 -33.84 1.84
CA GLY A 195 11.31 -33.59 2.46
C GLY A 195 11.52 -32.11 2.77
N ARG A 196 12.60 -31.79 3.50
CA ARG A 196 13.00 -30.40 3.72
C ARG A 196 13.31 -29.73 2.39
N VAL A 197 12.68 -28.58 2.14
CA VAL A 197 12.88 -27.83 0.89
C VAL A 197 14.31 -27.31 0.86
N ASP A 198 15.00 -27.55 -0.26
CA ASP A 198 16.35 -27.07 -0.49
C ASP A 198 16.32 -25.62 -1.01
N LEU A 199 16.88 -24.71 -0.22
CA LEU A 199 16.99 -23.29 -0.54
C LEU A 199 18.33 -22.93 -1.20
N SER A 200 19.19 -23.92 -1.47
CA SER A 200 20.52 -23.70 -2.04
C SER A 200 20.51 -23.45 -3.55
N ALA A 201 19.40 -23.79 -4.23
CA ALA A 201 19.18 -23.39 -5.60
C ALA A 201 19.21 -21.85 -5.70
N PRO A 202 19.85 -21.27 -6.73
CA PRO A 202 19.84 -19.82 -6.90
C PRO A 202 18.38 -19.36 -6.93
N PRO A 203 17.98 -18.42 -6.05
CA PRO A 203 16.63 -17.91 -6.10
C PRO A 203 16.40 -17.34 -7.50
N ASN A 204 15.28 -17.70 -8.13
CA ASN A 204 14.79 -16.92 -9.26
C ASN A 204 14.77 -15.46 -8.82
N GLN A 205 15.20 -14.54 -9.70
CA GLN A 205 15.16 -13.12 -9.38
C GLN A 205 13.73 -12.76 -8.94
N ASP A 206 13.64 -12.08 -7.80
CA ASP A 206 12.34 -11.69 -7.26
C ASP A 206 11.61 -10.80 -8.27
N PRO A 207 10.32 -11.04 -8.53
CA PRO A 207 9.56 -10.21 -9.44
C PRO A 207 9.63 -8.74 -9.00
N PRO A 208 9.99 -7.80 -9.90
CA PRO A 208 10.11 -6.40 -9.54
C PRO A 208 8.75 -5.83 -9.13
N VAL A 209 8.72 -5.00 -8.09
CA VAL A 209 7.51 -4.26 -7.71
C VAL A 209 7.44 -3.00 -8.57
N ASP A 210 6.52 -3.01 -9.53
CA ASP A 210 6.36 -1.93 -10.49
C ASP A 210 5.40 -0.82 -9.99
N ARG A 211 5.15 0.17 -10.86
CA ARG A 211 4.22 1.28 -10.58
C ARG A 211 2.80 0.80 -10.34
N ALA A 212 2.32 -0.20 -11.09
CA ALA A 212 0.95 -0.69 -11.00
C ALA A 212 0.70 -1.38 -9.65
N VAL A 213 1.65 -2.20 -9.19
CA VAL A 213 1.58 -2.90 -7.91
C VAL A 213 1.75 -1.91 -6.75
N THR A 214 2.67 -0.95 -6.86
CA THR A 214 2.82 0.13 -5.87
C THR A 214 1.51 0.92 -5.74
N ARG A 215 0.85 1.24 -6.87
CA ARG A 215 -0.45 1.90 -6.91
C ARG A 215 -1.51 1.05 -6.22
N LEU A 216 -1.55 -0.25 -6.48
CA LEU A 216 -2.46 -1.19 -5.79
C LEU A 216 -2.20 -1.21 -4.29
N CYS A 217 -0.94 -1.26 -3.83
CA CYS A 217 -0.61 -1.19 -2.40
C CYS A 217 -1.15 0.08 -1.74
N MET A 218 -1.04 1.23 -2.41
CA MET A 218 -1.62 2.49 -1.95
C MET A 218 -3.14 2.43 -1.86
N LEU A 219 -3.78 1.89 -2.90
CA LEU A 219 -5.23 1.76 -2.98
C LEU A 219 -5.83 0.73 -2.01
N GLU A 220 -5.08 -0.30 -1.64
CA GLU A 220 -5.46 -1.25 -0.59
C GLU A 220 -5.37 -0.61 0.81
N GLY A 221 -4.54 0.43 0.98
CA GLY A 221 -4.43 1.21 2.22
C GLY A 221 -3.88 0.42 3.40
N GLN A 222 -3.22 -0.71 3.16
CA GLN A 222 -2.64 -1.55 4.20
C GLN A 222 -1.25 -1.02 4.58
N GLY A 223 -1.12 -0.48 5.79
CA GLY A 223 0.16 0.05 6.31
C GLY A 223 1.37 -0.89 6.09
N PRO A 224 1.26 -2.20 6.37
CA PRO A 224 2.36 -3.15 6.11
C PRO A 224 2.73 -3.32 4.63
N LEU A 225 1.77 -3.18 3.70
CA LEU A 225 2.07 -3.25 2.26
C LEU A 225 2.71 -1.95 1.77
N LEU A 226 2.19 -0.81 2.23
CA LEU A 226 2.73 0.50 1.93
C LEU A 226 4.18 0.66 2.39
N ALA A 227 4.51 0.17 3.58
CA ALA A 227 5.87 0.22 4.13
C ALA A 227 6.90 -0.58 3.30
N LEU A 228 6.44 -1.59 2.55
CA LEU A 228 7.28 -2.45 1.69
C LEU A 228 7.30 -2.00 0.23
N ALA A 229 6.45 -1.06 -0.15
CA ALA A 229 6.39 -0.56 -1.52
C ALA A 229 7.67 0.24 -1.85
N PRO A 230 8.16 0.22 -3.10
CA PRO A 230 9.36 0.96 -3.48
C PRO A 230 9.26 2.44 -3.14
N LYS A 231 10.13 2.92 -2.24
CA LYS A 231 10.10 4.32 -1.75
C LYS A 231 10.18 5.34 -2.87
N ALA A 232 11.02 5.10 -3.87
CA ALA A 232 11.16 5.97 -5.04
C ALA A 232 9.82 6.17 -5.80
N LEU A 233 8.91 5.20 -5.76
CA LEU A 233 7.57 5.33 -6.32
C LEU A 233 6.60 5.88 -5.29
N ALA A 234 6.54 5.31 -4.09
CA ALA A 234 5.58 5.70 -3.04
C ALA A 234 5.70 7.17 -2.61
N GLU A 235 6.93 7.69 -2.58
CA GLU A 235 7.24 9.09 -2.23
C GLU A 235 7.26 10.02 -3.46
N SER A 236 7.03 9.48 -4.66
CA SER A 236 7.00 10.31 -5.88
C SER A 236 5.88 11.33 -5.82
N GLN A 237 6.14 12.53 -6.34
CA GLN A 237 5.16 13.62 -6.46
C GLN A 237 5.00 14.03 -7.92
N PRO A 238 3.79 14.41 -8.38
CA PRO A 238 2.54 14.51 -7.60
C PRO A 238 1.94 13.15 -7.22
N ASN A 239 1.37 13.01 -6.03
CA ASN A 239 0.66 11.79 -5.60
C ASN A 239 -0.50 12.14 -4.67
N TYR A 240 -1.74 11.86 -5.11
CA TYR A 240 -2.97 12.23 -4.41
C TYR A 240 -3.92 11.04 -4.27
N GLU A 241 -4.81 11.08 -3.27
CA GLU A 241 -5.82 10.02 -3.08
C GLU A 241 -6.74 9.83 -4.30
N PHE A 242 -7.06 10.91 -5.00
CA PHE A 242 -7.91 10.89 -6.20
C PHE A 242 -7.13 10.54 -7.48
N ASP A 243 -5.81 10.44 -7.41
CA ASP A 243 -4.92 10.12 -8.54
C ASP A 243 -3.60 9.52 -8.03
N PRO A 244 -3.61 8.28 -7.50
CA PRO A 244 -2.44 7.69 -6.87
C PRO A 244 -1.41 7.27 -7.92
N LEU A 245 -0.17 7.72 -7.72
CA LEU A 245 0.96 7.51 -8.62
C LEU A 245 0.62 7.84 -10.09
N PRO A 246 0.25 9.08 -10.44
CA PRO A 246 -0.07 9.44 -11.82
C PRO A 246 1.19 9.36 -12.71
N PRO A 247 1.08 9.08 -14.02
CA PRO A 247 2.26 8.97 -14.89
C PRO A 247 3.21 10.20 -14.79
N PRO A 248 4.52 10.02 -15.00
CA PRO A 248 5.49 11.12 -15.09
C PRO A 248 5.00 12.25 -16.00
N GLU A 249 5.38 13.51 -15.74
CA GLU A 249 4.88 14.67 -16.50
C GLU A 249 5.07 14.51 -18.02
N ALA A 250 6.22 13.96 -18.44
CA ALA A 250 6.55 13.74 -19.85
C ALA A 250 5.67 12.69 -20.53
N GLU A 251 5.08 11.78 -19.76
CA GLU A 251 4.16 10.72 -20.23
C GLU A 251 2.70 11.13 -19.98
N ASN A 252 2.46 12.25 -19.30
CA ASN A 252 1.12 12.64 -18.90
C ASN A 252 0.38 13.38 -20.01
N ILE A 253 -0.87 13.00 -20.25
CA ILE A 253 -1.77 13.71 -21.15
C ILE A 253 -2.76 14.53 -20.33
N PHE A 254 -2.57 15.84 -20.39
CA PHE A 254 -3.40 16.80 -19.68
C PHE A 254 -4.62 17.20 -20.50
N THR A 255 -5.79 16.75 -20.05
CA THR A 255 -7.08 17.04 -20.71
C THR A 255 -7.62 18.43 -20.38
N SER A 256 -7.16 19.03 -19.28
CA SER A 256 -7.58 20.36 -18.86
C SER A 256 -6.50 21.09 -18.07
N ARG A 257 -6.67 22.40 -17.86
CA ARG A 257 -5.80 23.18 -16.98
C ARG A 257 -5.81 22.65 -15.53
N GLY A 258 -6.96 22.18 -15.05
CA GLY A 258 -7.08 21.59 -13.71
C GLY A 258 -6.20 20.36 -13.54
N THR A 259 -6.11 19.52 -14.58
CA THR A 259 -5.23 18.35 -14.59
C THR A 259 -3.76 18.69 -14.68
N GLN A 260 -3.35 19.95 -14.88
CA GLN A 260 -1.94 20.36 -14.89
C GLN A 260 -1.48 20.95 -13.56
N LEU A 261 -2.42 21.35 -12.68
CA LEU A 261 -2.10 22.05 -11.43
C LEU A 261 -1.11 21.25 -10.56
N PRO A 262 -1.29 19.93 -10.34
CA PRO A 262 -0.36 19.15 -9.54
C PRO A 262 1.10 19.15 -10.00
N TRP A 263 1.33 19.36 -11.30
CA TRP A 263 2.67 19.39 -11.90
C TRP A 263 3.26 20.80 -11.95
N ARG A 264 2.41 21.84 -12.00
CA ARG A 264 2.85 23.24 -12.00
C ARG A 264 3.32 23.70 -10.64
N ASP A 265 2.59 23.32 -9.58
CA ASP A 265 2.96 23.68 -8.21
C ASP A 265 4.35 23.14 -7.86
N ARG A 266 4.69 21.95 -8.39
CA ARG A 266 6.03 21.36 -8.27
C ARG A 266 7.11 22.20 -8.96
N ARG A 267 6.92 22.58 -10.23
CA ARG A 267 7.89 23.42 -10.94
C ARG A 267 8.11 24.76 -10.24
N GLN A 268 7.04 25.36 -9.74
CA GLN A 268 7.12 26.61 -8.98
C GLN A 268 7.89 26.40 -7.67
N GLN A 269 7.63 25.33 -6.93
CA GLN A 269 8.36 25.01 -5.69
C GLN A 269 9.84 24.69 -5.96
N GLU A 270 10.16 23.95 -7.02
CA GLU A 270 11.55 23.65 -7.42
C GLU A 270 12.28 24.94 -7.83
N GLU A 271 11.65 25.81 -8.63
CA GLU A 271 12.21 27.11 -9.03
C GLU A 271 12.41 28.05 -7.82
N GLU A 272 11.48 28.06 -6.86
CA GLU A 272 11.59 28.84 -5.62
C GLU A 272 12.68 28.31 -4.69
N GLN A 273 12.78 26.98 -4.52
CA GLN A 273 13.83 26.34 -3.71
C GLN A 273 15.23 26.56 -4.30
N ASP A 274 15.38 26.44 -5.62
CA ASP A 274 16.65 26.70 -6.31
C ASP A 274 17.06 28.17 -6.17
N ALA A 275 16.10 29.11 -6.27
CA ALA A 275 16.35 30.53 -6.06
C ALA A 275 16.78 30.83 -4.61
N GLU A 276 16.16 30.16 -3.62
CA GLU A 276 16.51 30.30 -2.21
C GLU A 276 17.91 29.73 -1.88
N LEU A 277 18.23 28.55 -2.43
CA LEU A 277 19.57 27.95 -2.33
C LEU A 277 20.66 28.83 -2.95
N LEU A 278 20.41 29.39 -4.14
CA LEU A 278 21.33 30.32 -4.80
C LEU A 278 21.51 31.61 -4.00
N ALA A 279 20.44 32.16 -3.43
CA ALA A 279 20.51 33.33 -2.56
C ALA A 279 21.33 33.03 -1.29
N GLN A 280 21.14 31.84 -0.69
CA GLN A 280 21.92 31.41 0.48
C GLN A 280 23.41 31.27 0.16
N MET A 281 23.77 30.65 -0.98
CA MET A 281 25.16 30.55 -1.42
C MET A 281 25.79 31.93 -1.67
N ASN A 282 25.07 32.85 -2.32
CA ASN A 282 25.56 34.20 -2.57
C ASN A 282 25.80 34.97 -1.27
N ASN A 283 24.91 34.83 -0.28
CA ASN A 283 25.07 35.45 1.03
C ASN A 283 26.29 34.88 1.80
N LEU A 284 26.55 33.58 1.68
CA LEU A 284 27.74 32.93 2.25
C LEU A 284 29.04 33.43 1.59
N MET A 285 29.04 33.54 0.26
CA MET A 285 30.18 34.11 -0.46
C MET A 285 30.42 35.59 -0.13
N ALA A 286 29.36 36.38 0.00
CA ALA A 286 29.47 37.78 0.41
C ALA A 286 30.08 37.92 1.82
N ARG A 287 29.66 37.08 2.77
CA ARG A 287 30.25 37.02 4.12
C ARG A 287 31.72 36.61 4.11
N GLN A 288 32.11 35.66 3.24
CA GLN A 288 33.52 35.29 3.08
C GLN A 288 34.35 36.40 2.42
N ALA A 289 33.77 37.17 1.49
CA ALA A 289 34.43 38.28 0.85
C ALA A 289 34.63 39.47 1.82
N GLU A 290 33.68 39.74 2.72
CA GLU A 290 33.85 40.72 3.80
C GLU A 290 34.96 40.33 4.78
N PHE A 291 35.13 39.04 5.10
CA PHE A 291 36.25 38.54 5.91
C PHE A 291 37.62 38.57 5.19
N GLY A 292 37.62 38.65 3.85
CA GLY A 292 38.83 38.66 3.03
C GLY A 292 39.31 40.05 2.60
N ALA A 293 38.55 41.11 2.93
CA ALA A 293 38.83 42.48 2.53
C ALA A 293 39.03 43.40 3.75
N ALA A 294 40.03 43.10 4.58
CA ALA A 294 40.62 44.11 5.45
C ALA A 294 41.63 44.94 4.61
N PRO A 295 41.56 46.28 4.58
CA PRO A 295 42.62 47.09 3.99
C PRO A 295 43.82 47.11 4.95
N ASP A 296 45.03 46.94 4.41
CA ASP A 296 46.27 47.31 5.07
C ASP A 296 46.22 48.81 5.42
N ASP A 297 46.16 49.15 6.69
CA ASP A 297 46.75 50.38 7.22
C ASP A 297 47.10 50.17 8.71
N ASP A 298 48.34 50.50 9.03
CA ASP A 298 48.96 50.43 10.36
C ASP A 298 48.19 51.28 11.39
N ASP A 299 47.83 50.72 12.55
CA ASP A 299 47.97 51.33 13.87
C ASP A 299 47.54 50.34 15.00
N ASP A 300 48.44 50.14 15.98
CA ASP A 300 48.42 49.12 17.04
C ASP A 300 47.42 49.40 18.20
N ASP A 301 46.10 49.31 18.02
CA ASP A 301 45.16 49.36 19.18
C ASP A 301 43.89 48.45 19.09
N ASP A 302 43.69 47.66 18.03
CA ASP A 302 42.40 46.96 17.79
C ASP A 302 42.31 45.47 18.24
N ASP A 303 43.33 44.95 18.94
CA ASP A 303 43.33 43.54 19.38
C ASP A 303 42.31 43.24 20.49
N ASP A 304 41.91 44.25 21.28
CA ASP A 304 40.97 44.08 22.40
C ASP A 304 39.51 44.01 21.94
N GLU A 305 39.13 44.73 20.88
CA GLU A 305 37.74 44.75 20.37
C GLU A 305 37.42 43.48 19.56
N ILE A 306 38.38 42.97 18.80
CA ILE A 306 38.28 41.70 18.08
C ILE A 306 38.21 40.51 19.06
N MET A 307 38.96 40.57 20.17
CA MET A 307 38.88 39.55 21.23
C MET A 307 37.55 39.61 21.98
N ALA A 308 37.03 40.82 22.26
CA ALA A 308 35.72 41.02 22.89
C ALA A 308 34.56 40.51 22.02
N LEU A 309 34.61 40.71 20.70
CA LEU A 309 33.62 40.18 19.77
C LEU A 309 33.66 38.65 19.69
N ARG A 310 34.85 38.03 19.67
CA ARG A 310 35.00 36.56 19.72
C ARG A 310 34.51 35.96 21.03
N LEU A 311 34.78 36.61 22.17
CA LEU A 311 34.27 36.20 23.48
C LEU A 311 32.75 36.34 23.58
N ALA A 312 32.16 37.39 23.01
CA ALA A 312 30.71 37.59 22.99
C ALA A 312 29.99 36.56 22.10
N ASP A 313 30.58 36.21 20.96
CA ASP A 313 30.06 35.21 20.01
C ASP A 313 30.16 33.78 20.60
N ASP A 314 31.26 33.47 21.29
CA ASP A 314 31.42 32.21 22.04
C ASP A 314 30.42 32.10 23.22
N GLU A 315 30.12 33.21 23.91
CA GLU A 315 29.09 33.25 24.96
C GLU A 315 27.66 33.14 24.42
N GLU A 316 27.38 33.64 23.21
CA GLU A 316 26.09 33.50 22.53
C GLU A 316 25.90 32.06 22.02
N LEU A 317 26.94 31.47 21.42
CA LEU A 317 26.96 30.09 20.99
C LEU A 317 26.81 29.11 22.17
N GLN A 318 27.45 29.39 23.31
CA GLN A 318 27.25 28.62 24.54
C GLN A 318 25.83 28.76 25.09
N ARG A 319 25.26 29.96 25.07
CA ARG A 319 23.85 30.18 25.48
C ARG A 319 22.87 29.42 24.58
N ASP A 320 23.12 29.38 23.28
CA ASP A 320 22.28 28.66 22.32
C ASP A 320 22.43 27.14 22.46
N LEU A 321 23.64 26.63 22.70
CA LEU A 321 23.88 25.22 23.00
C LEU A 321 23.26 24.80 24.34
N GLU A 322 23.31 25.65 25.36
CA GLU A 322 22.63 25.41 26.64
C GLU A 322 21.11 25.50 26.52
N ALA A 323 20.57 26.44 25.72
CA ALA A 323 19.15 26.53 25.41
C ALA A 323 18.66 25.31 24.63
N HIS A 324 19.47 24.78 23.70
CA HIS A 324 19.19 23.54 22.99
C HIS A 324 19.25 22.30 23.90
N ARG A 325 20.21 22.23 24.83
CA ARG A 325 20.23 21.15 25.85
C ARG A 325 19.03 21.21 26.79
N ARG A 326 18.59 22.41 27.21
CA ARG A 326 17.39 22.60 28.03
C ARG A 326 16.09 22.26 27.27
N ARG A 327 16.07 22.43 25.94
CA ARG A 327 14.92 22.07 25.08
C ARG A 327 14.86 20.57 24.77
N ALA A 328 16.00 19.87 24.79
CA ALA A 328 16.06 18.41 24.67
C ALA A 328 15.58 17.66 25.93
N ASP A 329 15.61 18.31 27.10
CA ASP A 329 15.19 17.73 28.39
C ASP A 329 13.74 18.10 28.79
N GLN A 330 13.00 18.76 27.89
CA GLN A 330 11.57 19.03 28.09
C GLN A 330 10.73 17.87 27.55
N PRO A 331 9.69 17.43 28.28
CA PRO A 331 8.79 16.39 27.81
C PRO A 331 8.13 16.87 26.52
N GLY A 332 8.36 16.14 25.43
CA GLY A 332 7.99 16.56 24.07
C GLY A 332 6.50 16.90 23.93
N MET A 333 6.16 17.55 22.82
CA MET A 333 4.83 18.11 22.53
C MET A 333 3.66 17.14 22.81
N LEU A 334 3.88 15.83 22.69
CA LEU A 334 2.93 14.76 23.01
C LEU A 334 2.63 14.65 24.53
N ALA A 335 3.63 14.85 25.38
CA ALA A 335 3.50 14.80 26.84
C ALA A 335 2.82 16.06 27.40
N ALA A 336 3.10 17.24 26.81
CA ALA A 336 2.34 18.47 27.11
C ALA A 336 0.87 18.33 26.69
N LEU A 337 0.60 17.67 25.56
CA LEU A 337 -0.75 17.37 25.10
C LEU A 337 -1.48 16.39 26.03
N MET A 338 -0.80 15.34 26.51
CA MET A 338 -1.36 14.39 27.49
C MET A 338 -1.65 15.04 28.85
N GLN A 339 -0.89 16.06 29.24
CA GLN A 339 -1.09 16.80 30.49
C GLN A 339 -2.29 17.77 30.41
N VAL A 340 -2.53 18.36 29.24
CA VAL A 340 -3.71 19.20 28.96
C VAL A 340 -4.99 18.37 28.82
N LEU A 341 -4.88 17.14 28.31
CA LEU A 341 -5.99 16.18 28.23
C LEU A 341 -6.23 15.38 29.52
N GLY A 342 -5.46 15.62 30.58
CA GLY A 342 -5.68 15.02 31.90
C GLY A 342 -5.44 13.50 31.98
N LEU A 343 -4.73 12.92 31.01
CA LEU A 343 -4.57 11.46 30.86
C LEU A 343 -3.25 10.91 31.43
N GLY A 344 -2.63 11.61 32.38
CA GLY A 344 -1.34 11.21 32.93
C GLY A 344 -1.16 11.63 34.38
N ARG A 345 -1.85 10.95 35.30
CA ARG A 345 -1.47 10.95 36.71
C ARG A 345 -1.94 9.67 37.39
N ASP A 346 -1.03 8.72 37.53
CA ASP A 346 -1.14 7.65 38.53
C ASP A 346 0.13 7.57 39.37
N GLY A 347 -0.08 7.40 40.68
CA GLY A 347 0.89 7.25 41.76
C GLY A 347 0.99 8.49 42.64
N ASP A 348 0.71 8.50 43.95
CA ASP A 348 0.36 7.43 44.88
C ASP A 348 -0.06 8.12 46.20
N ALA A 349 -1.18 7.74 46.83
CA ALA A 349 -1.41 7.88 48.29
C ALA A 349 -2.80 7.35 48.71
N ALA A 350 -2.76 6.33 49.56
CA ALA A 350 -3.89 5.68 50.21
C ALA A 350 -4.73 6.62 51.10
N SER A 351 -6.06 6.45 51.13
CA SER A 351 -6.86 6.06 52.32
C SER A 351 -8.37 6.28 52.15
N SER A 352 -9.12 5.25 52.58
CA SER A 352 -10.47 5.24 53.15
C SER A 352 -11.69 5.85 52.42
N ALA A 353 -12.64 4.94 52.17
CA ALA A 353 -14.04 5.00 52.62
C ALA A 353 -15.13 5.74 51.80
N THR A 354 -16.13 4.92 51.43
CA THR A 354 -17.60 5.12 51.50
C THR A 354 -18.33 6.08 50.55
N GLY A 355 -19.34 5.50 49.86
CA GLY A 355 -20.56 6.15 49.32
C GLY A 355 -20.34 7.02 48.08
N THR A 356 -21.21 7.15 47.09
CA THR A 356 -22.66 6.88 46.97
C THR A 356 -22.99 6.90 45.46
N GLU A 357 -24.12 6.30 45.10
CA GLU A 357 -24.79 6.30 43.80
C GLU A 357 -24.94 7.68 43.15
N GLU A 358 -24.95 7.74 41.81
CA GLU A 358 -26.02 8.38 41.02
C GLU A 358 -25.88 8.07 39.51
N ASP A 359 -27.02 7.70 38.92
CA ASP A 359 -27.29 7.45 37.50
C ASP A 359 -27.02 8.69 36.63
N GLU A 360 -26.62 8.49 35.38
CA GLU A 360 -27.25 9.21 34.27
C GLU A 360 -27.07 8.49 32.92
N THR A 361 -28.19 8.04 32.38
CA THR A 361 -28.37 7.44 31.06
C THR A 361 -28.28 8.50 29.96
N GLY A 362 -27.38 8.31 28.99
CA GLY A 362 -27.36 9.09 27.75
C GLY A 362 -26.86 8.26 26.58
N SER A 363 -27.79 7.72 25.78
CA SER A 363 -27.44 7.08 24.50
C SER A 363 -26.87 8.11 23.51
N PRO A 364 -25.83 7.77 22.74
CA PRO A 364 -25.23 8.69 21.78
C PRO A 364 -26.16 8.92 20.56
N PRO A 365 -26.11 10.11 19.95
CA PRO A 365 -27.01 10.49 18.87
C PRO A 365 -26.69 9.75 17.56
N GLY A 366 -27.68 9.05 16.98
CA GLY A 366 -27.55 8.37 15.67
C GLY A 366 -28.30 7.05 15.49
N ALA A 367 -29.06 6.58 16.48
CA ALA A 367 -29.84 5.35 16.34
C ALA A 367 -31.13 5.58 15.51
N TRP A 368 -31.30 4.82 14.44
CA TRP A 368 -32.55 4.71 13.68
C TRP A 368 -33.49 3.67 14.34
N PRO A 369 -34.82 3.81 14.21
CA PRO A 369 -35.78 3.12 15.06
C PRO A 369 -35.81 1.62 14.80
N ALA A 370 -36.02 0.84 15.87
CA ALA A 370 -36.26 -0.59 15.77
C ALA A 370 -37.64 -0.85 15.16
N ASP A 371 -37.69 -1.73 14.17
CA ASP A 371 -38.92 -2.25 13.57
C ASP A 371 -39.74 -3.02 14.62
N GLU A 372 -41.00 -2.61 14.84
CA GLU A 372 -41.97 -3.37 15.62
C GLU A 372 -42.50 -4.53 14.77
N ASP A 373 -42.07 -5.74 15.08
CA ASP A 373 -42.70 -6.98 14.62
C ASP A 373 -44.13 -7.09 15.16
N GLY A 374 -45.07 -7.33 14.26
CA GLY A 374 -46.47 -7.55 14.58
C GLY A 374 -46.72 -8.87 15.31
N ALA A 375 -47.63 -8.82 16.28
CA ALA A 375 -48.43 -9.96 16.71
C ALA A 375 -49.86 -9.49 16.91
N GLY A 376 -50.79 -10.02 16.11
CA GLY A 376 -52.22 -9.77 16.28
C GLY A 376 -52.81 -10.58 17.43
N GLU A 377 -53.97 -10.15 17.94
CA GLU A 377 -55.14 -11.03 18.07
C GLU A 377 -56.43 -10.26 18.45
N ARG A 378 -57.53 -10.91 18.07
CA ARG A 378 -58.95 -10.54 18.08
C ARG A 378 -59.51 -10.11 19.45
N SER A 379 -60.54 -9.26 19.47
CA SER A 379 -61.89 -9.64 19.94
C SER A 379 -62.89 -8.46 19.96
N SER A 380 -64.14 -8.82 19.63
CA SER A 380 -65.42 -8.09 19.71
C SER A 380 -65.79 -7.16 18.55
#